data_AF-A0A3D4RL58-F1
#
_entry.id   AF-A0A3D4RL58-F1
#
_cell.length_a   1.000
_cell.length_b   1.000
_cell.length_c   1.000
_cell.angle_alpha   90.00
_cell.angle_beta   90.00
_cell.angle_gamma   90.00
#
_symmetry.space_group_name_H-M   'P 1'
#
loop_
_entity.id
_entity.type
_entity.pdbx_description
1 polymer ?
#
loop_
_entity_poly.entity_id
_entity_poly.type
_entity_poly.pdbx_seq_one_letter_code
_entity_poly.pdbx_strand_id
1 'polypeptide(L)'
;ADVYVMSDGDDTYPADAAPDMVEKILEGYDMVIGDRLSSTYFQENKRPFHNFGNRLVPGSINGLFDTHVTDIMTGYRAFSFTFVKTYPVLSRGFEVETEMTIHSLNNNLRLYE
;
A
#
# COMPACT_ATOMS: atom_id res chain seq x y z
N ALA A 1 -19.31 4.23 5.65
CA ALA A 1 -18.64 4.49 4.37
C ALA A 1 -18.38 3.14 3.73
N ASP A 2 -18.56 3.04 2.43
CA ASP A 2 -18.38 1.77 1.70
C ASP A 2 -16.92 1.56 1.29
N VAL A 3 -16.18 2.66 1.08
CA VAL A 3 -14.75 2.68 0.77
C VAL A 3 -14.05 3.69 1.67
N TYR A 4 -12.83 3.36 2.08
CA TYR A 4 -11.96 4.20 2.91
C TYR A 4 -10.68 4.50 2.14
N VAL A 5 -10.31 5.77 2.00
CA VAL A 5 -9.07 6.19 1.33
C VAL A 5 -8.14 6.82 2.37
N MET A 6 -6.88 6.39 2.36
CA MET A 6 -5.80 6.89 3.20
C MET A 6 -4.75 7.53 2.29
N SER A 7 -4.29 8.72 2.68
CA SER A 7 -3.28 9.48 1.96
C SER A 7 -2.47 10.31 2.96
N ASP A 8 -1.19 10.50 2.68
CA ASP A 8 -0.32 11.35 3.49
C ASP A 8 -0.64 12.83 3.25
N GLY A 9 -0.62 13.63 4.32
CA GLY A 9 -0.93 15.06 4.26
C GLY A 9 0.20 15.94 3.71
N ASP A 10 1.15 15.38 2.97
CA ASP A 10 2.37 16.06 2.49
C ASP A 10 2.37 16.36 0.98
N ASP A 11 1.21 16.22 0.32
CA ASP A 11 1.00 16.49 -1.11
C ASP A 11 1.82 15.58 -2.05
N THR A 12 2.28 14.42 -1.55
CA THR A 12 3.02 13.42 -2.34
C THR A 12 2.14 12.73 -3.39
N TYR A 13 0.83 12.63 -3.16
CA TYR A 13 -0.06 11.75 -3.91
C TYR A 13 -1.10 12.50 -4.77
N PRO A 14 -1.27 12.09 -6.05
CA PRO A 14 -2.27 12.68 -6.93
C PRO A 14 -3.70 12.36 -6.43
N ALA A 15 -4.43 13.38 -5.99
CA ALA A 15 -5.80 13.23 -5.48
C ALA A 15 -6.79 12.75 -6.57
N ASP A 16 -6.49 13.03 -7.83
CA ASP A 16 -7.23 12.57 -9.01
C ASP A 16 -7.11 11.07 -9.28
N ALA A 17 -6.15 10.37 -8.65
CA ALA A 17 -6.06 8.91 -8.70
C ALA A 17 -6.98 8.20 -7.68
N ALA A 18 -7.52 8.92 -6.69
CA ALA A 18 -8.38 8.33 -5.66
C ALA A 18 -9.66 7.67 -6.23
N PRO A 19 -10.36 8.22 -7.24
CA PRO A 19 -11.50 7.56 -7.87
C PRO A 19 -11.19 6.17 -8.44
N ASP A 20 -10.05 6.01 -9.11
CA ASP A 20 -9.64 4.72 -9.68
C ASP A 20 -9.40 3.67 -8.58
N MET A 21 -8.78 4.08 -7.48
CA MET A 21 -8.61 3.21 -6.30
C MET A 21 -9.95 2.83 -5.67
N VAL A 22 -10.90 3.77 -5.63
CA VAL A 22 -12.26 3.51 -5.12
C VAL A 22 -12.99 2.50 -6.01
N GLU A 23 -12.89 2.63 -7.33
CA GLU A 23 -13.50 1.68 -8.28
C GLU A 23 -12.99 0.26 -8.05
N LYS A 24 -11.68 0.09 -7.83
CA LYS A 24 -11.09 -1.22 -7.52
C LYS A 24 -11.65 -1.83 -6.24
N ILE A 25 -11.87 -1.05 -5.18
CA ILE A 25 -12.53 -1.58 -3.97
C ILE A 25 -13.97 -2.02 -4.30
N LEU A 26 -14.70 -1.27 -5.13
CA LEU A 26 -16.05 -1.62 -5.55
C LEU A 26 -16.11 -2.86 -6.46
N GLU A 27 -15.04 -3.18 -7.21
CA GLU A 27 -14.85 -4.45 -7.94
C GLU A 27 -14.63 -5.66 -7.00
N GLY A 28 -14.53 -5.41 -5.69
CA GLY A 28 -14.42 -6.44 -4.66
C GLY A 28 -12.98 -6.73 -4.23
N TYR A 29 -12.06 -5.79 -4.41
CA TYR A 29 -10.76 -5.81 -3.75
C TYR A 29 -10.88 -5.31 -2.30
N ASP A 30 -10.07 -5.87 -1.41
CA ASP A 30 -10.07 -5.53 0.01
C ASP A 30 -9.11 -4.38 0.34
N MET A 31 -7.98 -4.32 -0.38
CA MET A 31 -6.99 -3.28 -0.27
C MET A 31 -6.42 -2.94 -1.64
N VAL A 32 -6.28 -1.65 -1.92
CA VAL A 32 -5.61 -1.11 -3.11
C VAL A 32 -4.41 -0.32 -2.65
N ILE A 33 -3.24 -0.61 -3.21
CA ILE A 33 -1.99 0.12 -2.97
C ILE A 33 -1.82 1.12 -4.11
N GLY A 34 -1.76 2.41 -3.77
CA GLY A 34 -1.49 3.46 -4.73
C GLY A 34 0.00 3.55 -5.02
N ASP A 35 0.37 3.44 -6.29
CA ASP A 35 1.75 3.46 -6.72
C ASP A 35 2.38 4.86 -6.63
N ARG A 36 3.34 5.03 -5.71
CA ARG A 36 4.16 6.25 -5.62
C ARG A 36 5.31 6.26 -6.63
N LEU A 37 5.73 5.08 -7.08
CA LEU A 37 6.99 4.81 -7.76
C LEU A 37 6.89 4.82 -9.29
N SER A 38 5.70 4.67 -9.90
CA SER A 38 5.51 4.85 -11.35
C SER A 38 5.47 6.32 -11.79
N SER A 39 5.15 7.24 -10.89
CA SER A 39 5.27 8.67 -11.16
C SER A 39 6.69 9.17 -10.82
N THR A 40 7.02 10.37 -11.28
CA THR A 40 8.33 11.06 -11.28
C THR A 40 9.16 11.07 -9.98
N TYR A 41 8.68 10.49 -8.88
CA TYR A 41 9.31 10.41 -7.56
C TYR A 41 10.62 9.61 -7.51
N PHE A 42 10.74 8.55 -8.33
CA PHE A 42 12.00 7.78 -8.44
C PHE A 42 13.16 8.64 -8.95
N GLN A 43 12.87 9.72 -9.69
CA GLN A 43 13.88 10.66 -10.17
C GLN A 43 14.26 11.73 -9.13
N GLU A 44 13.36 12.09 -8.23
CA GLU A 44 13.60 13.15 -7.24
C GLU A 44 14.35 12.66 -6.00
N ASN A 45 14.13 11.44 -5.52
CA ASN A 45 14.79 10.92 -4.31
C ASN A 45 16.15 10.24 -4.56
N LYS A 46 17.16 11.03 -4.97
CA LYS A 46 18.57 10.59 -5.15
C LYS A 46 19.37 10.50 -3.84
N ARG A 47 18.81 9.98 -2.75
CA ARG A 47 19.58 9.76 -1.51
C ARG A 47 20.36 8.43 -1.58
N PRO A 48 21.69 8.42 -1.42
CA PRO A 48 22.45 7.17 -1.39
C PRO A 48 21.94 6.31 -0.22
N PHE A 49 21.76 5.00 -0.44
CA PHE A 49 21.29 3.98 0.52
C PHE A 49 19.76 3.78 0.72
N HIS A 50 18.87 4.68 0.30
CA HIS A 50 17.41 4.44 0.45
C HIS A 50 16.86 3.35 -0.48
N ASN A 51 17.44 3.21 -1.68
CA ASN A 51 16.99 2.22 -2.67
C ASN A 51 17.31 0.76 -2.29
N PHE A 52 18.19 0.52 -1.30
CA PHE A 52 18.51 -0.83 -0.85
C PHE A 52 17.41 -1.39 0.06
N GLY A 53 16.95 -0.59 1.04
CA GLY A 53 15.83 -0.96 1.92
C GLY A 53 14.53 -1.19 1.13
N ASN A 54 14.22 -0.27 0.20
CA ASN A 54 13.04 -0.37 -0.67
C ASN A 54 13.10 -1.54 -1.67
N ARG A 55 14.23 -2.25 -1.78
CA ARG A 55 14.35 -3.48 -2.58
C ARG A 55 14.37 -4.74 -1.72
N LEU A 56 14.99 -4.68 -0.54
CA LEU A 56 15.08 -5.82 0.37
C LEU A 56 13.73 -6.21 0.98
N VAL A 57 12.93 -5.22 1.37
CA VAL A 57 11.65 -5.48 2.05
C VAL A 57 10.64 -6.11 1.07
N PRO A 58 10.40 -5.56 -0.13
CA PRO A 58 9.57 -6.23 -1.13
C PRO A 58 10.12 -7.58 -1.55
N GLY A 59 11.44 -7.72 -1.75
CA GLY A 59 12.04 -9.00 -2.12
C GLY A 59 11.81 -10.11 -1.08
N SER A 60 11.83 -9.76 0.19
CA SER A 60 11.62 -10.72 1.29
C SER A 60 10.14 -11.11 1.42
N ILE A 61 9.22 -10.14 1.28
CA ILE A 61 7.77 -10.39 1.35
C ILE A 61 7.31 -11.18 0.13
N ASN A 62 7.74 -10.78 -1.07
CA ASN A 62 7.41 -11.49 -2.32
C ASN A 62 7.94 -12.93 -2.28
N GLY A 63 9.14 -13.17 -1.74
CA GLY A 63 9.70 -14.51 -1.58
C GLY A 63 9.02 -15.39 -0.52
N LEU A 64 8.50 -14.80 0.57
CA LEU A 64 7.84 -15.54 1.65
C LEU A 64 6.36 -15.83 1.38
N PHE A 65 5.69 -14.94 0.63
CA PHE A 65 4.24 -15.00 0.41
C PHE A 65 3.86 -15.28 -1.05
N ASP A 66 4.84 -15.49 -1.96
CA ASP A 66 4.63 -15.70 -3.41
C ASP A 66 3.79 -14.59 -4.05
N THR A 67 4.19 -13.34 -3.82
CA THR A 67 3.47 -12.14 -4.28
C THR A 67 4.35 -11.24 -5.13
N HIS A 68 3.73 -10.25 -5.79
CA HIS A 68 4.42 -9.28 -6.64
C HIS A 68 4.01 -7.85 -6.25
N VAL A 69 4.18 -7.49 -4.97
CA VAL A 69 3.92 -6.12 -4.49
C VAL A 69 5.22 -5.32 -4.57
N THR A 70 5.17 -4.16 -5.21
CA THR A 70 6.34 -3.33 -5.52
C THR A 70 6.51 -2.14 -4.60
N ASP A 71 5.42 -1.57 -4.07
CA ASP A 71 5.44 -0.41 -3.16
C ASP A 71 4.72 -0.68 -1.83
N ILE A 72 5.33 -1.54 -1.01
CA ILE A 72 4.80 -1.95 0.30
C ILE A 72 4.78 -0.79 1.31
N MET A 73 5.56 0.27 1.10
CA MET A 73 5.76 1.34 2.08
C MET A 73 5.00 2.64 1.77
N THR A 74 4.28 2.74 0.65
CA THR A 74 3.46 3.92 0.32
C THR A 74 2.39 4.18 1.39
N GLY A 75 2.06 5.44 1.71
CA GLY A 75 0.92 5.81 2.55
C GLY A 75 -0.41 5.89 1.77
N TYR A 76 -0.39 5.77 0.45
CA TYR A 76 -1.58 5.93 -0.38
C TYR A 76 -2.30 4.60 -0.59
N ARG A 77 -3.45 4.43 0.04
CA ARG A 77 -4.22 3.17 0.00
C ARG A 77 -5.72 3.39 0.01
N ALA A 78 -6.46 2.46 -0.57
CA ALA A 78 -7.91 2.34 -0.39
C ALA A 78 -8.25 0.99 0.23
N PHE A 79 -9.34 0.94 0.99
CA PHE A 79 -9.75 -0.23 1.76
C PHE A 79 -11.25 -0.47 1.68
N SER A 80 -11.63 -1.75 1.69
CA SER A 80 -13.02 -2.18 1.90
C SER A 80 -13.44 -1.97 3.36
N PHE A 81 -14.75 -1.88 3.59
CA PHE A 81 -15.29 -1.85 4.95
C PHE A 81 -14.85 -3.06 5.77
N THR A 82 -14.80 -4.25 5.16
CA THR A 82 -14.37 -5.48 5.82
C THR A 82 -12.94 -5.35 6.31
N PHE A 83 -12.02 -4.91 5.46
CA PHE A 83 -10.61 -4.73 5.83
C PHE A 83 -10.46 -3.84 7.08
N VAL A 84 -11.08 -2.67 7.07
CA VAL A 84 -10.99 -1.70 8.17
C VAL A 84 -11.56 -2.25 9.48
N LYS A 85 -12.52 -3.18 9.42
CA LYS A 85 -13.11 -3.80 10.61
C LYS A 85 -12.38 -5.02 11.12
N THR A 86 -11.60 -5.69 10.28
CA THR A 86 -10.88 -6.91 10.67
C THR A 86 -9.40 -6.69 10.93
N TYR A 87 -8.82 -5.58 10.45
CA TYR A 87 -7.41 -5.26 10.62
C TYR A 87 -7.10 -4.81 12.07
N PRO A 88 -6.30 -5.57 12.84
CA PRO A 88 -5.86 -5.15 14.16
C PRO A 88 -4.64 -4.23 14.01
N VAL A 89 -4.77 -2.97 14.39
CA VAL A 89 -3.64 -2.03 14.39
C VAL A 89 -2.70 -2.36 15.55
N LEU A 90 -1.55 -2.98 15.26
CA LEU A 90 -0.53 -3.32 16.25
C LEU A 90 0.69 -2.39 16.19
N SER A 91 0.96 -1.86 15.00
CA SER A 91 2.04 -0.91 14.71
C SER A 91 1.93 0.37 15.54
N ARG A 92 3.09 0.91 15.95
CA ARG A 92 3.19 2.15 16.75
C ARG A 92 3.71 3.36 15.96
N GLY A 93 4.09 3.16 14.70
CA GLY A 93 4.67 4.18 13.82
C GLY A 93 4.53 3.80 12.35
N PHE A 94 5.53 4.14 11.54
CA PHE A 94 5.61 3.91 10.07
C PHE A 94 5.74 2.44 9.65
N GLU A 95 5.44 1.51 10.55
CA GLU A 95 5.39 0.07 10.26
C GLU A 95 4.00 -0.34 9.77
N VAL A 96 3.00 0.54 9.93
CA VAL A 96 1.58 0.25 9.71
C VAL A 96 1.31 -0.12 8.24
N GLU A 97 1.99 0.50 7.29
CA GLU A 97 1.89 0.23 5.85
C GLU A 97 2.31 -1.20 5.51
N THR A 98 3.43 -1.62 6.10
CA THR A 98 3.96 -2.97 5.93
C THR A 98 3.07 -3.99 6.65
N GLU A 99 2.57 -3.66 7.84
CA GLU A 99 1.66 -4.50 8.60
C GLU A 99 0.34 -4.74 7.86
N MET A 100 -0.25 -3.70 7.26
CA MET A 100 -1.47 -3.82 6.44
C MET A 100 -1.27 -4.75 5.25
N THR A 101 -0.10 -4.68 4.61
CA THR A 101 0.25 -5.56 3.50
C THR A 101 0.39 -7.01 3.97
N ILE A 102 1.17 -7.25 5.03
CA ILE A 102 1.32 -8.58 5.63
C ILE A 102 -0.03 -9.14 6.09
N HIS A 103 -0.87 -8.32 6.71
CA HIS A 103 -2.22 -8.73 7.14
C HIS A 103 -3.07 -9.16 5.95
N SER A 104 -3.04 -8.42 4.84
CA SER A 104 -3.76 -8.75 3.61
C SER A 104 -3.32 -10.11 3.06
N LEU A 105 -2.01 -10.30 2.94
CA LEU A 105 -1.43 -11.53 2.39
C LEU A 105 -1.71 -12.74 3.28
N ASN A 106 -1.51 -12.60 4.59
CA ASN A 106 -1.71 -13.68 5.56
C ASN A 106 -3.19 -14.12 5.67
N ASN A 107 -4.14 -13.23 5.39
CA ASN A 107 -5.57 -13.53 5.45
C ASN A 107 -6.20 -13.79 4.07
N ASN A 108 -5.39 -13.91 3.01
CA ASN A 108 -5.84 -14.11 1.62
C ASN A 108 -6.85 -13.04 1.16
N LEU A 109 -6.66 -11.79 1.60
CA LEU A 109 -7.46 -10.66 1.15
C LEU A 109 -7.07 -10.27 -0.27
N ARG A 110 -8.04 -9.78 -1.05
CA ARG A 110 -7.82 -9.40 -2.44
C ARG A 110 -7.08 -8.06 -2.50
N LEU A 111 -5.80 -8.12 -2.81
CA LEU A 111 -4.92 -6.95 -2.95
C LEU A 111 -4.78 -6.56 -4.44
N TYR A 112 -4.87 -5.26 -4.72
CA TYR A 112 -4.52 -4.67 -6.02
C TYR A 112 -3.40 -3.63 -5.83
N GLU A 113 -2.49 -3.56 -6.78
CA GLU A 113 -1.46 -2.51 -6.91
C GLU A 113 -1.55 -1.94 -8.33
#